data_AF-A0A816JBA3-F1
#
_entry.id   AF-A0A816JBA3-F1
#
_cell.length_a   1.000
_cell.length_b   1.000
_cell.length_c   1.000
_cell.angle_alpha   90.00
_cell.angle_beta   90.00
_cell.angle_gamma   90.00
#
_symmetry.space_group_name_H-M   'P 1'
#
loop_
_entity.id
_entity.type
_entity.pdbx_description
1 polymer ?
#
loop_
_entity_poly.entity_id
_entity_poly.type
_entity_poly.pdbx_seq_one_letter_code
_entity_poly.pdbx_strand_id
1 'polypeptide(L)'
;MAIVTHNVVRQLNDVKPFKDIWKVEIKVLHSWTQHSTYSGGDSFDFILADKTGVKIHCTCKRNFFPRVKKLQVGQWKFIENFSVIPATGKYRPTNHKYKMTITGSTNVTNSELKIEDDFLTLTPLQAIMNGSLDSKFLVDVIGRAIDIGDLQVVQVGGKEKKMMGLTLTDTK
;
A
#
# COMPACT_ATOMS: atom_id res chain seq x y z
N MET A 1 13.63 -4.93 37.12
CA MET A 1 13.12 -3.64 36.59
C MET A 1 12.91 -3.81 35.10
N ALA A 2 11.67 -3.74 34.62
CA ALA A 2 11.40 -3.77 33.19
C ALA A 2 11.68 -2.37 32.64
N ILE A 3 12.66 -2.24 31.74
CA ILE A 3 12.86 -1.01 30.98
C ILE A 3 11.63 -0.90 30.06
N VAL A 4 10.67 -0.07 30.43
CA VAL A 4 9.62 0.38 29.53
C VAL A 4 10.31 1.27 28.50
N THR A 5 10.81 0.67 27.42
CA THR A 5 11.21 1.43 26.24
C THR A 5 9.93 2.03 25.67
N HIS A 6 9.67 3.30 25.95
CA HIS A 6 8.73 4.08 25.16
C HIS A 6 9.27 4.10 23.74
N ASN A 7 8.77 3.21 22.88
CA ASN A 7 9.13 3.19 21.47
C ASN A 7 8.64 4.50 20.86
N VAL A 8 9.57 5.43 20.64
CA VAL A 8 9.30 6.72 20.01
C VAL A 8 8.69 6.47 18.63
N VAL A 9 7.55 7.11 18.36
CA VAL A 9 6.91 7.07 17.04
C VAL A 9 7.82 7.74 16.01
N ARG A 10 8.09 7.05 14.91
CA ARG A 10 8.98 7.51 13.82
C ARG A 10 8.19 7.78 12.55
N GLN A 11 8.77 8.61 11.68
CA GLN A 11 8.26 8.80 10.32
C GLN A 11 8.72 7.65 9.42
N LEU A 12 8.02 7.42 8.31
CA LEU A 12 8.37 6.35 7.40
C LEU A 12 9.74 6.56 6.73
N ASN A 13 10.14 7.80 6.47
CA ASN A 13 11.48 8.09 5.94
C ASN A 13 12.64 7.66 6.86
N ASP A 14 12.38 7.56 8.16
CA ASP A 14 13.39 7.17 9.16
C ASP A 14 13.60 5.66 9.24
N VAL A 15 12.65 4.86 8.73
CA VAL A 15 12.71 3.41 8.87
C VAL A 15 13.81 2.83 7.98
N LYS A 16 14.55 1.86 8.52
CA LYS A 16 15.68 1.22 7.85
C LYS A 16 15.66 -0.28 8.10
N PRO A 17 16.24 -1.08 7.18
CA PRO A 17 16.45 -2.51 7.38
C PRO A 17 17.27 -2.83 8.63
N PHE A 18 17.23 -4.10 9.06
CA PHE A 18 17.99 -4.65 10.20
C PHE A 18 17.68 -4.03 11.57
N LYS A 19 16.61 -3.24 11.67
CA LYS A 19 15.98 -2.83 12.92
C LYS A 19 14.51 -3.23 12.86
N ASP A 20 14.05 -3.89 13.92
CA ASP A 20 12.70 -4.41 14.05
C ASP A 20 11.88 -3.66 15.11
N ILE A 21 12.52 -2.94 16.03
CA ILE A 21 11.86 -2.18 17.11
C ILE A 21 11.33 -0.80 16.61
N TRP A 22 10.72 -0.76 15.44
CA TRP A 22 10.08 0.45 14.93
C TRP A 22 8.66 0.60 15.48
N LYS A 23 8.24 1.85 15.68
CA LYS A 23 6.84 2.25 15.88
C LYS A 23 6.51 3.37 14.90
N VAL A 24 5.45 3.20 14.13
CA VAL A 24 4.96 4.22 13.18
C VAL A 24 3.47 4.44 13.39
N GLU A 25 3.00 5.65 13.12
CA GLU A 25 1.59 6.02 13.08
C GLU A 25 1.18 6.25 11.62
N ILE A 26 0.26 5.44 11.13
CA ILE A 26 -0.06 5.38 9.69
C ILE A 26 -1.57 5.38 9.43
N LYS A 27 -1.97 5.89 8.27
CA LYS A 27 -3.27 5.69 7.64
C LYS A 27 -3.19 4.52 6.68
N VAL A 28 -4.19 3.64 6.69
CA VAL A 28 -4.33 2.58 5.68
C VAL A 28 -5.02 3.19 4.46
N LEU A 29 -4.29 3.40 3.37
CA LEU A 29 -4.84 4.01 2.15
C LEU A 29 -5.53 2.99 1.25
N HIS A 30 -4.94 1.81 1.13
CA HIS A 30 -5.48 0.75 0.29
C HIS A 30 -5.04 -0.63 0.80
N SER A 31 -5.82 -1.66 0.48
CA SER A 31 -5.49 -3.05 0.79
C SER A 31 -5.99 -4.01 -0.29
N TRP A 32 -5.22 -5.04 -0.61
CA TRP A 32 -5.61 -6.08 -1.55
C TRP A 32 -4.99 -7.43 -1.20
N THR A 33 -5.62 -8.51 -1.66
CA THR A 33 -5.02 -9.85 -1.61
C THR A 33 -4.20 -10.07 -2.87
N GLN A 34 -2.90 -10.27 -2.70
CA GLN A 34 -2.01 -10.68 -3.77
C GLN A 34 -1.99 -12.21 -3.83
N HIS A 35 -2.57 -12.75 -4.89
CA HIS A 35 -2.50 -14.18 -5.16
C HIS A 35 -1.12 -14.57 -5.70
N SER A 36 -0.61 -15.71 -5.23
CA SER A 36 0.70 -16.22 -5.64
C SER A 36 0.63 -17.71 -5.96
N THR A 37 1.29 -18.10 -7.04
CA THR A 37 1.52 -19.50 -7.41
C THR A 37 2.80 -20.08 -6.80
N TYR A 38 3.62 -19.25 -6.15
CA TYR A 38 4.83 -19.67 -5.46
C TYR A 38 4.52 -20.29 -4.08
N SER A 39 5.45 -21.11 -3.57
CA SER A 39 5.31 -21.82 -2.29
C SER A 39 5.07 -20.91 -1.07
N GLY A 40 5.40 -19.61 -1.16
CA GLY A 40 5.11 -18.62 -0.13
C GLY A 40 3.62 -18.30 0.06
N GLY A 41 2.76 -18.74 -0.86
CA GLY A 41 1.31 -18.54 -0.81
C GLY A 41 0.87 -17.09 -0.99
N ASP A 42 -0.43 -16.87 -0.84
CA ASP A 42 -1.04 -15.54 -0.93
C ASP A 42 -0.51 -14.58 0.15
N SER A 43 -0.46 -13.29 -0.19
CA SER A 43 -0.21 -12.21 0.76
C SER A 43 -1.37 -11.22 0.79
N PHE A 44 -1.46 -10.49 1.90
CA PHE A 44 -2.34 -9.35 2.04
C PHE A 44 -1.45 -8.10 2.09
N ASP A 45 -1.66 -7.22 1.14
CA ASP A 45 -0.79 -6.10 0.84
C ASP A 45 -1.53 -4.78 1.06
N PHE A 46 -0.79 -3.75 1.41
CA PHE A 46 -1.30 -2.45 1.79
C PHE A 46 -0.47 -1.32 1.20
N ILE A 47 -1.13 -0.20 0.91
CA ILE A 47 -0.47 1.11 0.83
C ILE A 47 -0.77 1.82 2.15
N LEU A 48 0.29 2.18 2.88
CA LEU A 48 0.22 2.91 4.13
C LEU A 48 0.82 4.30 3.95
N ALA A 49 0.30 5.31 4.63
CA ALA A 49 0.90 6.64 4.68
C ALA A 49 1.10 7.12 6.10
N ASP A 50 2.17 7.87 6.37
CA ASP A 50 2.27 8.63 7.61
C ASP A 50 1.67 10.03 7.47
N LYS A 51 1.62 10.77 8.58
CA LYS A 51 1.07 12.14 8.62
C LYS A 51 1.80 13.16 7.73
N THR A 52 2.97 12.83 7.21
CA THR A 52 3.75 13.69 6.30
C THR A 52 3.46 13.39 4.83
N GLY A 53 2.63 12.38 4.54
CA GLY A 53 2.29 11.95 3.19
C GLY A 53 3.29 11.00 2.56
N VAL A 54 4.30 10.54 3.30
CA VAL A 54 5.19 9.47 2.82
C VAL A 54 4.38 8.18 2.74
N LYS A 55 4.33 7.58 1.55
CA LYS A 55 3.65 6.30 1.30
C LYS A 55 4.63 5.14 1.33
N ILE A 56 4.27 4.03 1.96
CA ILE A 56 5.07 2.80 1.95
C ILE A 56 4.20 1.59 1.63
N HIS A 57 4.75 0.68 0.81
CA HIS A 57 4.14 -0.64 0.60
C HIS A 57 4.37 -1.49 1.86
N CYS A 58 3.31 -2.12 2.36
CA CYS A 58 3.39 -3.12 3.42
C CYS A 58 2.82 -4.45 2.93
N THR A 59 3.47 -5.56 3.27
CA THR A 59 3.02 -6.91 2.89
C THR A 59 2.90 -7.81 4.12
N CYS A 60 1.89 -8.68 4.13
CA CYS A 60 1.64 -9.64 5.18
C CYS A 60 1.47 -11.03 4.57
N LYS A 61 2.26 -12.02 5.00
CA LYS A 61 2.04 -13.42 4.59
C LYS A 61 0.77 -13.98 5.23
N ARG A 62 0.15 -14.96 4.58
CA ARG A 62 -1.08 -15.65 5.04
C ARG A 62 -1.08 -16.04 6.52
N ASN A 63 0.04 -16.58 7.01
CA ASN A 63 0.18 -17.04 8.40
C ASN A 63 0.00 -15.92 9.44
N PHE A 64 0.14 -14.65 9.05
CA PHE A 64 0.01 -13.49 9.93
C PHE A 64 -1.23 -12.65 9.67
N PHE A 65 -2.15 -13.10 8.80
CA PHE A 65 -3.41 -12.40 8.52
C PHE A 65 -4.21 -12.00 9.78
N PRO A 66 -4.31 -12.84 10.84
CA PRO A 66 -4.99 -12.44 12.06
C PRO A 66 -4.48 -11.13 12.68
N ARG A 67 -3.20 -10.79 12.49
CA ARG A 67 -2.59 -9.55 13.02
C ARG A 67 -3.06 -8.30 12.30
N VAL A 68 -3.36 -8.41 11.01
CA VAL A 68 -3.75 -7.27 10.16
C VAL A 68 -5.25 -7.14 9.97
N LYS A 69 -6.07 -8.00 10.60
CA LYS A 69 -7.55 -7.90 10.55
C LYS A 69 -8.08 -6.52 10.99
N LYS A 70 -7.33 -5.80 11.82
CA LYS A 70 -7.67 -4.46 12.33
C LYS A 70 -7.19 -3.31 11.43
N LEU A 71 -6.42 -3.59 10.38
CA LEU A 71 -5.96 -2.60 9.39
C LEU A 71 -7.06 -2.38 8.35
N GLN A 72 -8.06 -1.58 8.69
CA GLN A 72 -9.13 -1.21 7.78
C GLN A 72 -8.75 0.07 7.02
N VAL A 73 -9.07 0.10 5.72
CA VAL A 73 -8.86 1.28 4.85
C VAL A 73 -9.53 2.52 5.47
N GLY A 74 -8.84 3.65 5.38
CA GLY A 74 -9.23 4.94 5.94
C GLY A 74 -8.82 5.16 7.41
N GLN A 75 -8.49 4.10 8.16
CA GLN A 75 -8.19 4.24 9.59
C GLN A 75 -6.72 4.55 9.88
N TRP A 76 -6.51 5.35 10.93
CA TRP A 76 -5.21 5.57 11.54
C TRP A 76 -4.89 4.48 12.58
N LYS A 77 -3.67 3.94 12.52
CA LYS A 77 -3.18 2.84 13.38
C LYS A 77 -1.73 3.07 13.76
N PHE A 78 -1.34 2.59 14.94
CA PHE A 78 0.07 2.35 15.22
C PHE A 78 0.45 0.95 14.76
N ILE A 79 1.62 0.83 14.13
CA ILE A 79 2.25 -0.44 13.80
C ILE A 79 3.62 -0.49 14.45
N GLU A 80 3.87 -1.56 15.21
CA GLU A 80 5.09 -1.79 15.95
C GLU A 80 5.71 -3.14 15.58
N ASN A 81 7.02 -3.29 15.78
CA ASN A 81 7.72 -4.59 15.66
C ASN A 81 7.58 -5.25 14.28
N PHE A 82 7.74 -4.46 13.22
CA PHE A 82 7.70 -4.89 11.83
C PHE A 82 9.11 -4.94 11.23
N SER A 83 9.30 -5.72 10.17
CA SER A 83 10.57 -5.73 9.43
C SER A 83 10.50 -4.83 8.19
N VAL A 84 11.67 -4.36 7.76
CA VAL A 84 11.84 -3.48 6.60
C VAL A 84 12.84 -4.13 5.65
N ILE A 85 12.46 -4.25 4.38
CA ILE A 85 13.31 -4.81 3.32
C ILE A 85 13.43 -3.85 2.14
N PRO A 86 14.49 -3.92 1.32
CA PRO A 86 14.54 -3.20 0.06
C PRO A 86 13.31 -3.46 -0.82
N ALA A 87 12.72 -2.40 -1.35
CA ALA A 87 11.65 -2.52 -2.33
C ALA A 87 12.24 -2.77 -3.72
N THR A 88 11.90 -3.91 -4.32
CA THR A 88 12.42 -4.35 -5.62
C THR A 88 11.28 -4.84 -6.51
N GLY A 89 11.59 -5.10 -7.80
CA GLY A 89 10.63 -5.63 -8.76
C GLY A 89 9.84 -4.56 -9.53
N LYS A 90 8.87 -5.04 -10.32
CA LYS A 90 7.91 -4.23 -11.08
C LYS A 90 6.63 -4.02 -10.26
N TYR A 91 5.76 -3.11 -10.71
CA TYR A 91 4.45 -2.84 -10.11
C TYR A 91 4.52 -2.38 -8.64
N ARG A 92 5.53 -1.57 -8.31
CA ARG A 92 5.73 -1.01 -6.97
C ARG A 92 4.63 0.04 -6.69
N PRO A 93 3.79 -0.15 -5.65
CA PRO A 93 2.70 0.77 -5.36
C PRO A 93 3.15 2.14 -4.82
N THR A 94 4.42 2.24 -4.40
CA THR A 94 5.00 3.46 -3.82
C THR A 94 6.43 3.64 -4.31
N ASN A 95 6.92 4.88 -4.32
CA ASN A 95 8.31 5.20 -4.66
C ASN A 95 9.30 4.96 -3.50
N HIS A 96 8.80 4.63 -2.30
CA HIS A 96 9.62 4.45 -1.11
C HIS A 96 10.64 3.31 -1.30
N LYS A 97 11.92 3.60 -1.01
CA LYS A 97 13.06 2.68 -1.19
C LYS A 97 12.94 1.34 -0.46
N TYR A 98 12.10 1.28 0.56
CA TYR A 98 11.85 0.09 1.36
C TYR A 98 10.38 -0.32 1.36
N LYS A 99 10.15 -1.60 1.66
CA LYS A 99 8.85 -2.22 1.89
C LYS A 99 8.77 -2.74 3.32
N MET A 100 7.65 -2.49 4.00
CA MET A 100 7.36 -3.07 5.32
C MET A 100 6.84 -4.49 5.20
N THR A 101 7.21 -5.36 6.14
CA THR A 101 6.68 -6.72 6.22
C THR A 101 6.16 -6.99 7.62
N ILE A 102 4.92 -7.49 7.69
CA ILE A 102 4.28 -7.94 8.93
C ILE A 102 4.90 -9.29 9.33
N THR A 103 5.30 -9.37 10.60
CA THR A 103 5.96 -10.54 11.18
C THR A 103 5.10 -11.13 12.31
N GLY A 104 5.58 -12.24 12.87
CA GLY A 104 5.01 -12.84 14.08
C GLY A 104 5.12 -11.96 15.33
N SER A 105 5.95 -10.92 15.35
CA SER A 105 6.09 -9.99 16.49
C SER A 105 5.32 -8.68 16.30
N THR A 106 4.78 -8.42 15.09
CA THR A 106 4.14 -7.16 14.76
C THR A 106 2.87 -6.93 15.59
N ASN A 107 2.77 -5.74 16.16
CA ASN A 107 1.60 -5.30 16.93
C ASN A 107 0.89 -4.15 16.20
N VAL A 108 -0.44 -4.19 16.21
CA VAL A 108 -1.30 -3.17 15.58
C VAL A 108 -2.29 -2.66 16.62
N THR A 109 -2.24 -1.36 16.90
CA THR A 109 -3.12 -0.70 17.87
C THR A 109 -3.79 0.53 17.24
N ASN A 110 -4.86 1.03 17.88
CA ASN A 110 -5.59 2.19 17.38
C ASN A 110 -4.78 3.48 17.58
N SER A 111 -4.88 4.38 16.62
CA SER A 111 -4.48 5.78 16.76
C SER A 111 -5.72 6.66 16.86
N GLU A 112 -5.60 7.78 17.57
CA GLU A 112 -6.64 8.79 17.69
C GLU A 112 -6.52 9.89 16.62
N LEU A 113 -5.53 9.80 15.73
CA LEU A 113 -5.31 10.78 14.66
C LEU A 113 -6.47 10.73 13.66
N LYS A 114 -6.92 11.92 13.22
CA LYS A 114 -8.08 12.11 12.33
C LYS A 114 -7.76 13.05 11.19
N ILE A 115 -6.72 12.71 10.42
CA ILE A 115 -6.41 13.41 9.17
C ILE A 115 -7.20 12.75 8.04
N GLU A 116 -8.08 13.51 7.40
CA GLU A 116 -9.00 13.04 6.35
C GLU A 116 -8.37 13.04 4.94
N ASP A 117 -7.12 13.44 4.78
CA ASP A 117 -6.42 13.45 3.48
C ASP A 117 -6.25 12.03 2.89
N ASP A 118 -6.44 11.89 1.58
CA ASP A 118 -6.27 10.64 0.83
C ASP A 118 -4.82 10.41 0.35
N PHE A 119 -3.95 11.41 0.51
CA PHE A 119 -2.52 11.37 0.16
C PHE A 119 -2.24 10.94 -1.29
N LEU A 120 -3.14 11.33 -2.20
CA LEU A 120 -3.00 11.08 -3.63
C LEU A 120 -1.86 11.92 -4.22
N THR A 121 -1.08 11.32 -5.11
CA THR A 121 -0.04 11.99 -5.90
C THR A 121 -0.42 11.93 -7.37
N LEU A 122 -1.29 12.85 -7.77
CA LEU A 122 -1.94 12.83 -9.08
C LEU A 122 -0.94 13.00 -10.21
N THR A 123 -0.92 12.01 -11.10
CA THR A 123 -0.07 11.97 -12.28
C THR A 123 -0.84 12.53 -13.48
N PRO A 124 -0.28 13.51 -14.21
CA PRO A 124 -0.92 14.04 -15.41
C PRO A 124 -1.12 12.95 -16.47
N LEU A 125 -2.30 12.91 -17.10
CA LEU A 125 -2.59 11.89 -18.12
C LEU A 125 -1.63 11.96 -19.31
N GLN A 126 -1.18 13.16 -19.68
CA GLN A 126 -0.19 13.36 -20.74
C GLN A 126 1.15 12.67 -20.45
N ALA A 127 1.59 12.64 -19.18
CA ALA A 127 2.83 11.96 -18.78
C ALA A 127 2.72 10.43 -18.89
N ILE A 128 1.51 9.89 -18.75
CA ILE A 128 1.23 8.48 -18.99
C ILE A 128 1.25 8.20 -20.49
N MET A 129 0.54 9.01 -21.28
CA MET A 129 0.41 8.84 -22.73
C MET A 129 1.76 8.93 -23.47
N ASN A 130 2.66 9.80 -23.04
CA ASN A 130 3.97 9.97 -23.67
C ASN A 130 5.02 8.95 -23.19
N GLY A 131 4.68 8.08 -22.23
CA GLY A 131 5.59 7.06 -21.69
C GLY A 131 6.77 7.61 -20.87
N SER A 132 6.67 8.82 -20.33
CA SER A 132 7.78 9.48 -19.60
C SER A 132 8.02 8.94 -18.18
N LEU A 133 7.10 8.14 -17.67
CA LEU A 133 7.12 7.63 -16.29
C LEU A 133 7.93 6.34 -16.16
N ASP A 134 8.57 6.13 -15.00
CA ASP A 134 9.18 4.84 -14.69
C ASP A 134 8.09 3.78 -14.47
N SER A 135 7.92 2.91 -15.46
CA SER A 135 6.96 1.79 -15.48
C SER A 135 7.08 0.79 -14.32
N LYS A 136 8.11 0.89 -13.47
CA LYS A 136 8.20 0.11 -12.24
C LYS A 136 7.19 0.56 -11.18
N PHE A 137 6.73 1.82 -11.21
CA PHE A 137 5.85 2.38 -10.18
C PHE A 137 4.40 2.47 -10.64
N LEU A 138 3.48 2.22 -9.72
CA LEU A 138 2.06 2.54 -9.91
C LEU A 138 1.86 4.05 -9.71
N VAL A 139 0.80 4.58 -10.31
CA VAL A 139 0.50 6.02 -10.32
C VAL A 139 -0.94 6.26 -9.89
N ASP A 140 -1.17 7.40 -9.23
CA ASP A 140 -2.51 7.87 -8.92
C ASP A 140 -3.01 8.74 -10.08
N VAL A 141 -4.23 8.50 -10.56
CA VAL A 141 -4.85 9.29 -11.65
C VAL A 141 -6.21 9.80 -11.22
N ILE A 142 -6.53 11.02 -11.67
CA ILE A 142 -7.89 11.56 -11.61
C ILE A 142 -8.23 12.09 -12.99
N GLY A 143 -9.49 11.90 -13.39
CA GLY A 143 -9.97 12.38 -14.67
C GLY A 143 -11.47 12.29 -14.73
N ARG A 144 -12.06 13.09 -15.61
CA ARG A 144 -13.48 13.00 -15.94
C ARG A 144 -13.68 11.82 -16.89
N ALA A 145 -14.53 10.88 -16.50
CA ALA A 145 -14.98 9.82 -17.41
C ALA A 145 -15.85 10.44 -18.51
N ILE A 146 -15.43 10.30 -19.77
CA ILE A 146 -16.15 10.80 -20.95
C ILE A 146 -16.78 9.69 -21.77
N ASP A 147 -16.36 8.45 -21.54
CA ASP A 147 -16.94 7.27 -22.15
C ASP A 147 -16.78 6.08 -21.20
N ILE A 148 -17.82 5.25 -21.14
CA ILE A 148 -17.90 4.03 -20.34
C ILE A 148 -18.36 2.94 -21.29
N GLY A 149 -17.46 2.02 -21.61
CA GLY A 149 -17.76 0.91 -22.51
C GLY A 149 -18.66 -0.14 -21.86
N ASP A 150 -19.19 -1.03 -22.69
CA ASP A 150 -20.02 -2.14 -22.20
C ASP A 150 -19.24 -3.09 -21.29
N LEU A 151 -19.98 -3.73 -20.37
CA LEU A 151 -19.46 -4.80 -19.54
C LEU A 151 -19.24 -6.06 -20.38
N GLN A 152 -17.98 -6.47 -20.50
CA GLN A 152 -17.56 -7.67 -21.22
C GLN A 152 -17.16 -8.77 -20.25
N VAL A 153 -17.32 -10.03 -20.67
CA VAL A 153 -16.78 -11.20 -19.96
C VAL A 153 -15.61 -11.74 -20.75
N VAL A 154 -14.42 -11.76 -20.13
CA VAL A 154 -13.16 -12.19 -20.74
C VAL A 154 -12.57 -13.38 -20.00
N GLN A 155 -11.85 -14.25 -20.71
CA GLN A 155 -11.15 -15.38 -20.11
C GLN A 155 -9.72 -14.97 -19.71
N VAL A 156 -9.39 -15.05 -18.41
CA VAL A 156 -8.05 -14.73 -17.88
C VAL A 156 -7.56 -15.87 -17.01
N GLY A 157 -6.55 -16.60 -17.48
CA GLY A 157 -6.01 -17.76 -16.75
C GLY A 157 -7.04 -18.87 -16.55
N GLY A 158 -7.88 -19.12 -17.56
CA GLY A 158 -8.94 -20.15 -17.52
C GLY A 158 -10.13 -19.82 -16.62
N LYS A 159 -10.25 -18.57 -16.16
CA LYS A 159 -11.39 -18.09 -15.37
C LYS A 159 -12.05 -16.90 -16.05
N GLU A 160 -13.37 -16.87 -16.00
CA GLU A 160 -14.16 -15.73 -16.45
C GLU A 160 -13.93 -14.52 -15.53
N LYS A 161 -13.69 -13.36 -16.14
CA LYS A 161 -13.59 -12.08 -15.47
C LYS A 161 -14.43 -11.04 -16.21
N LYS A 162 -15.06 -10.16 -15.43
CA LYS A 162 -15.76 -8.99 -15.96
C LYS A 162 -14.76 -7.88 -16.25
N MET A 163 -14.85 -7.26 -17.42
CA MET A 163 -14.03 -6.15 -17.86
C MET A 163 -14.93 -5.01 -18.36
N MET A 164 -14.57 -3.78 -18.07
CA MET A 164 -15.26 -2.58 -18.56
C MET A 164 -14.20 -1.54 -18.93
N GLY A 165 -14.35 -0.94 -20.12
CA GLY A 165 -13.48 0.14 -20.57
C GLY A 165 -13.92 1.49 -20.02
N LEU A 166 -12.96 2.34 -19.65
CA LEU A 166 -13.20 3.72 -19.25
C LEU A 166 -12.29 4.64 -20.06
N THR A 167 -12.84 5.70 -20.64
CA THR A 167 -12.05 6.77 -21.25
C THR A 167 -12.06 7.98 -20.33
N LEU A 168 -10.87 8.38 -19.87
CA LEU A 168 -10.68 9.52 -18.97
C LEU A 168 -10.10 10.71 -19.74
N THR A 169 -10.50 11.91 -19.35
CA THR A 169 -9.89 13.18 -19.75
C THR A 169 -9.50 14.00 -18.52
N ASP A 170 -8.52 14.88 -18.63
CA ASP A 170 -8.10 15.72 -17.50
C ASP A 170 -9.27 16.60 -17.00
N THR A 171 -9.28 16.87 -15.70
CA THR A 171 -10.21 17.82 -15.09
C THR A 171 -9.76 19.24 -15.46
N LYS A 172 -10.68 20.05 -16.00
CA LYS A 172 -10.43 21.47 -16.30
C LYS A 172 -10.15 22.27 -15.03
#